data_AF-V7BK49-F1
#
_entry.id   AF-V7BK49-F1
#
_cell.length_a   1.000
_cell.length_b   1.000
_cell.length_c   1.000
_cell.angle_alpha   90.00
_cell.angle_beta   90.00
_cell.angle_gamma   90.00
#
_symmetry.space_group_name_H-M   'P 1'
#
loop_
_entity.id
_entity.type
_entity.pdbx_description
1 polymer ?
#
loop_
_entity_poly.entity_id
_entity_poly.type
_entity_poly.pdbx_seq_one_letter_code
_entity_poly.pdbx_strand_id
1 'polypeptide(L)'
;RTGQQQAGQVDLQAKKEIDFGSNRKNQTEIWEMAAARGLLLSRPVTFVTGNAKKLEEVRAILGNSIPFQSLKLDLPELQGEPEDISKEKARMAALQVNGPVLVEDTCLCFNALKGLPGFISNLH
;
A
#
# COMPACT_ATOMS: atom_id res chain seq x y z
N ARG A 1 14.11 -12.04 -39.57
CA ARG A 1 12.67 -12.43 -39.55
C ARG A 1 12.45 -13.27 -38.30
N THR A 2 11.58 -12.74 -37.43
CA THR A 2 10.70 -13.44 -36.48
C THR A 2 11.30 -14.40 -35.45
N GLY A 3 11.47 -13.89 -34.23
CA GLY A 3 11.34 -14.64 -32.99
C GLY A 3 10.49 -13.81 -32.01
N GLN A 4 9.17 -13.94 -32.10
CA GLN A 4 8.25 -13.45 -31.06
C GLN A 4 8.20 -14.50 -29.95
N GLN A 5 8.51 -14.11 -28.71
CA GLN A 5 8.16 -14.89 -27.52
C GLN A 5 7.09 -14.10 -26.76
N GLN A 6 5.93 -14.75 -26.60
CA GLN A 6 4.76 -14.24 -25.88
C GLN A 6 5.06 -14.23 -24.38
N ALA A 7 4.96 -13.04 -23.78
CA ALA A 7 4.97 -12.91 -22.33
C ALA A 7 3.60 -13.31 -21.78
N GLY A 8 3.64 -14.15 -20.74
CA GLY A 8 2.53 -14.89 -20.18
C GLY A 8 1.38 -14.04 -19.65
N GLN A 9 0.21 -14.62 -19.85
CA GLN A 9 -1.08 -14.33 -19.24
C GLN A 9 -0.95 -14.28 -17.71
N VAL A 10 -1.04 -13.08 -17.13
CA VAL A 10 -1.18 -12.91 -15.68
C VAL A 10 -2.64 -13.18 -15.29
N ASP A 11 -2.83 -14.20 -14.47
CA ASP A 11 -4.12 -14.69 -13.99
C ASP A 11 -4.94 -13.59 -13.32
N LEU A 12 -6.04 -13.20 -13.98
CA LEU A 12 -7.12 -12.38 -13.44
C LEU A 12 -8.05 -13.26 -12.58
N GLN A 13 -7.58 -13.74 -11.43
CA GLN A 13 -8.45 -14.41 -10.47
C GLN A 13 -8.26 -13.91 -9.03
N ALA A 14 -8.72 -12.68 -8.80
CA ALA A 14 -9.15 -12.21 -7.49
C ALA A 14 -10.08 -10.99 -7.64
N LYS A 15 -11.28 -11.20 -8.22
CA LYS A 15 -12.35 -10.20 -8.26
C LYS A 15 -13.51 -10.67 -7.39
N LYS A 16 -13.43 -10.34 -6.10
CA LYS A 16 -14.51 -10.35 -5.10
C LYS A 16 -14.18 -9.15 -4.20
N GLU A 17 -15.06 -8.22 -3.84
CA GLU A 17 -16.47 -7.95 -4.10
C GLU A 17 -16.64 -6.51 -3.59
N ILE A 18 -17.19 -5.58 -4.38
CA ILE A 18 -17.73 -4.31 -3.87
C ILE A 18 -19.08 -4.13 -4.55
N ASP A 19 -20.13 -4.30 -3.76
CA ASP A 19 -21.52 -4.09 -4.15
C ASP A 19 -21.81 -2.59 -4.21
N PHE A 20 -22.06 -2.09 -5.43
CA PHE A 20 -22.73 -0.82 -5.68
C PHE A 20 -23.69 -1.09 -6.84
N GLY A 21 -24.99 -0.98 -6.56
CA GLY A 21 -26.05 -1.31 -7.50
C GLY A 21 -25.93 -0.58 -8.84
N SER A 22 -26.40 -1.28 -9.87
CA SER A 22 -26.60 -0.88 -11.28
C SER A 22 -25.44 -1.10 -12.27
N ASN A 23 -25.65 -2.15 -13.08
CA ASN A 23 -25.14 -2.44 -14.43
C ASN A 23 -23.62 -2.56 -14.63
N ARG A 24 -23.14 -3.83 -14.58
CA ARG A 24 -21.74 -4.28 -14.82
C ARG A 24 -21.04 -3.74 -16.07
N LYS A 25 -21.76 -3.30 -17.10
CA LYS A 25 -21.13 -2.84 -18.37
C LYS A 25 -20.47 -1.46 -18.25
N ASN A 26 -21.01 -0.56 -17.43
CA ASN A 26 -20.52 0.82 -17.33
C ASN A 26 -19.29 0.94 -16.40
N GLN A 27 -19.03 -0.07 -15.58
CA GLN A 27 -18.02 0.01 -14.52
C GLN A 27 -16.58 -0.13 -15.07
N THR A 28 -16.38 -1.01 -16.06
CA THR A 28 -15.09 -1.19 -16.74
C THR A 28 -14.72 0.05 -17.53
N GLU A 29 -15.68 0.65 -18.23
CA GLU A 29 -15.48 1.87 -19.02
C GLU A 29 -15.11 3.07 -18.13
N ILE A 30 -15.78 3.25 -16.98
CA ILE A 30 -15.45 4.32 -16.02
C ILE A 30 -14.04 4.16 -15.47
N TRP A 31 -13.62 2.93 -15.13
CA TRP A 31 -12.28 2.64 -14.65
C TRP A 31 -11.22 2.92 -15.72
N GLU A 32 -11.45 2.47 -16.96
CA GLU A 32 -10.56 2.71 -18.10
C GLU A 32 -10.48 4.20 -18.45
N MET A 33 -11.59 4.93 -18.43
CA MET A 33 -11.63 6.38 -18.72
C MET A 33 -10.93 7.19 -17.63
N ALA A 34 -11.09 6.83 -16.34
CA ALA A 34 -10.42 7.51 -15.24
C ALA A 34 -8.90 7.19 -15.20
N ALA A 35 -8.50 5.96 -15.54
CA ALA A 35 -7.09 5.59 -15.71
C ALA A 35 -6.46 6.29 -16.94
N ALA A 36 -7.16 6.34 -18.08
CA ALA A 36 -6.71 7.04 -19.29
C ALA A 36 -6.60 8.57 -19.09
N ARG A 37 -7.41 9.13 -18.17
CA ARG A 37 -7.32 10.54 -17.74
C ARG A 37 -6.28 10.80 -16.65
N GLY A 38 -5.56 9.77 -16.19
CA GLY A 38 -4.56 9.88 -15.12
C GLY A 38 -5.15 10.19 -13.73
N LEU A 39 -6.46 10.04 -13.56
CA LEU A 39 -7.18 10.36 -12.32
C LEU A 39 -7.21 9.20 -11.32
N LEU A 40 -6.93 7.98 -11.76
CA LEU A 40 -6.79 6.79 -10.91
C LEU A 40 -5.40 6.17 -11.10
N LEU A 41 -4.74 5.85 -9.99
CA LEU A 41 -3.54 5.02 -10.02
C LEU A 41 -3.91 3.65 -10.63
N SER A 42 -3.32 3.32 -11.78
CA SER A 42 -3.57 2.07 -12.50
C SER A 42 -3.13 0.81 -11.74
N ARG A 43 -2.32 1.00 -10.68
CA ARG A 43 -1.86 -0.05 -9.77
C ARG A 43 -2.31 0.28 -8.34
N PRO A 44 -2.85 -0.71 -7.60
CA PRO A 44 -3.20 -0.51 -6.21
C PRO A 44 -1.96 -0.16 -5.38
N VAL A 45 -2.13 0.72 -4.40
CA VAL A 45 -1.13 1.02 -3.37
C VAL A 45 -1.17 -0.10 -2.33
N THR A 46 -0.03 -0.72 -2.08
CA THR A 46 0.08 -1.78 -1.07
C THR A 46 0.34 -1.15 0.29
N PHE A 47 -0.67 -1.18 1.17
CA PHE A 47 -0.51 -0.82 2.56
C PHE A 47 0.11 -1.99 3.32
N VAL A 48 1.33 -1.80 3.82
CA VAL A 48 2.06 -2.83 4.55
C VAL A 48 1.55 -2.90 5.97
N THR A 49 0.65 -3.83 6.23
CA THR A 49 0.04 -4.04 7.55
C THR A 49 -0.44 -5.47 7.71
N GLY A 50 -0.35 -5.99 8.92
CA GLY A 50 -1.03 -7.22 9.33
C GLY A 50 -2.40 -6.98 9.97
N ASN A 51 -2.82 -5.72 10.16
CA ASN A 51 -4.06 -5.37 10.86
C ASN A 51 -5.11 -4.85 9.86
N ALA A 52 -6.19 -5.63 9.69
CA ALA A 52 -7.30 -5.27 8.81
C ALA A 52 -8.01 -3.97 9.21
N LYS A 53 -8.12 -3.68 10.51
CA LYS A 53 -8.76 -2.43 11.00
C LYS A 53 -7.98 -1.19 10.58
N LYS A 54 -6.65 -1.27 10.53
CA LYS A 54 -5.83 -0.16 10.01
C LYS A 54 -6.12 0.13 8.54
N LEU A 55 -6.33 -0.92 7.73
CA LEU A 55 -6.71 -0.73 6.33
C LEU A 55 -8.09 -0.07 6.20
N GLU A 56 -9.05 -0.47 7.05
CA GLU A 56 -10.38 0.16 7.11
C GLU A 56 -10.29 1.64 7.49
N GLU A 57 -9.49 1.97 8.50
CA GLU A 57 -9.23 3.36 8.93
C GLU A 57 -8.61 4.19 7.79
N VAL A 58 -7.58 3.67 7.12
CA VAL A 58 -6.93 4.34 5.98
C VAL A 58 -7.92 4.61 4.85
N ARG A 59 -8.77 3.62 4.53
CA ARG A 59 -9.84 3.78 3.52
C ARG A 59 -10.90 4.79 3.94
N ALA A 60 -11.26 4.82 5.23
CA ALA A 60 -12.22 5.78 5.76
C ALA A 60 -11.69 7.22 5.69
N ILE A 61 -10.39 7.42 5.93
CA ILE A 61 -9.74 8.75 5.94
C ILE A 61 -9.45 9.23 4.51
N LEU A 62 -8.86 8.40 3.67
CA LEU A 62 -8.42 8.77 2.32
C LEU A 62 -9.50 8.57 1.25
N GLY A 63 -10.61 7.91 1.62
CA GLY A 63 -11.69 7.58 0.72
C GLY A 63 -11.32 6.55 -0.33
N ASN A 64 -12.19 6.40 -1.32
CA ASN A 64 -12.08 5.36 -2.35
C ASN A 64 -11.31 5.81 -3.60
N SER A 65 -10.69 7.00 -3.58
CA SER A 65 -9.94 7.55 -4.70
C SER A 65 -8.61 6.83 -4.94
N ILE A 66 -8.06 6.18 -3.89
CA ILE A 66 -6.84 5.39 -3.99
C ILE A 66 -7.20 3.92 -3.81
N PRO A 67 -6.94 3.05 -4.81
CA PRO A 67 -7.14 1.63 -4.64
C PRO A 67 -6.07 1.08 -3.68
N PHE A 68 -6.48 0.71 -2.46
CA PHE A 68 -5.58 0.08 -1.49
C PHE A 68 -5.69 -1.46 -1.50
N GLN A 69 -4.56 -2.13 -1.34
CA GLN A 69 -4.49 -3.54 -0.94
C GLN A 69 -3.63 -3.66 0.31
N SER A 70 -3.89 -4.63 1.19
CA SER A 70 -3.02 -4.88 2.35
C SER A 70 -2.11 -6.07 2.11
N LEU A 71 -0.85 -5.95 2.50
CA LEU A 71 0.09 -7.06 2.53
C LEU A 71 0.85 -7.04 3.85
N LYS A 72 0.90 -8.17 4.55
CA LYS A 72 1.77 -8.32 5.72
C LYS A 72 3.18 -8.66 5.22
N LEU A 73 4.14 -7.80 5.50
CA LEU A 73 5.56 -8.05 5.29
C LEU A 73 6.28 -8.03 6.63
N ASP A 74 7.21 -8.96 6.81
CA ASP A 74 8.13 -8.95 7.94
C ASP A 74 9.33 -8.05 7.56
N LEU A 75 9.22 -6.78 7.92
CA LEU A 75 10.29 -5.79 7.76
C LEU A 75 11.10 -5.70 9.07
N PRO A 76 12.41 -5.46 9.01
CA PRO A 76 13.21 -5.29 10.22
C PRO A 76 12.79 -4.02 10.96
N GLU A 77 12.90 -4.07 12.30
CA GLU A 77 12.76 -2.88 13.14
C GLU A 77 14.07 -2.08 13.11
N LEU A 78 14.03 -0.95 12.40
CA LEU A 78 15.20 -0.09 12.21
C LEU A 78 15.36 0.88 13.39
N GLN A 79 16.61 1.18 13.73
CA GLN A 79 16.97 2.18 14.73
C GLN A 79 17.50 3.44 14.05
N GLY A 80 17.23 4.60 14.64
CA GLY A 80 17.71 5.89 14.14
C GLY A 80 16.67 6.98 14.27
N GLU A 81 16.83 8.02 13.47
CA GLU A 81 15.89 9.12 13.43
C GLU A 81 14.57 8.69 12.76
N PRO A 82 13.41 9.20 13.22
CA PRO A 82 12.10 8.83 12.70
C PRO A 82 11.99 8.87 11.17
N GLU A 83 12.55 9.92 10.58
CA GLU A 83 12.45 10.16 9.15
C GLU A 83 13.26 9.13 8.35
N ASP A 84 14.44 8.73 8.84
CA ASP A 84 15.30 7.75 8.19
C ASP A 84 14.70 6.35 8.31
N ILE A 85 14.14 6.01 9.47
CA ILE A 85 13.43 4.75 9.71
C ILE A 85 12.28 4.59 8.71
N SER A 86 11.40 5.60 8.60
CA SER A 86 10.24 5.50 7.73
C SER A 86 10.60 5.47 6.24
N LYS A 87 11.60 6.25 5.82
CA LYS A 87 12.12 6.20 4.43
C LYS A 87 12.66 4.82 4.09
N GLU A 88 13.49 4.26 4.95
CA GLU A 88 14.12 2.96 4.71
C GLU A 88 13.09 1.82 4.76
N LYS A 89 12.15 1.85 5.72
CA LYS A 89 11.04 0.89 5.78
C LYS A 89 10.20 0.91 4.51
N ALA A 90 9.86 2.09 4.00
CA ALA A 90 9.14 2.25 2.75
C ALA A 90 9.94 1.72 1.56
N ARG A 91 11.24 2.01 1.50
CA ARG A 91 12.15 1.54 0.44
C ARG A 91 12.24 0.01 0.42
N MET A 92 12.40 -0.61 1.60
CA MET A 92 12.45 -2.06 1.74
C MET A 92 11.13 -2.73 1.33
N ALA A 93 10.00 -2.16 1.77
CA ALA A 93 8.67 -2.62 1.36
C ALA A 93 8.50 -2.53 -0.16
N ALA A 94 8.85 -1.40 -0.77
CA ALA A 94 8.72 -1.18 -2.21
C ALA A 94 9.54 -2.19 -3.01
N LEU A 95 10.74 -2.53 -2.53
CA LEU A 95 11.60 -3.53 -3.16
C LEU A 95 10.97 -4.94 -3.13
N GLN A 96 10.35 -5.33 -2.02
CA GLN A 96 9.69 -6.63 -1.90
C GLN A 96 8.37 -6.71 -2.69
N VAL A 97 7.58 -5.62 -2.70
CA VAL A 97 6.29 -5.54 -3.40
C VAL A 97 6.47 -5.32 -4.91
N ASN A 98 7.58 -4.72 -5.32
CA ASN A 98 7.81 -4.25 -6.68
C ASN A 98 6.65 -3.35 -7.20
N GLY A 99 6.32 -2.33 -6.40
CA GLY A 99 5.21 -1.43 -6.68
C GLY A 99 5.02 -0.33 -5.64
N PRO A 100 3.96 0.49 -5.80
CA PRO A 100 3.63 1.52 -4.84
C PRO A 100 3.28 0.92 -3.48
N VAL A 101 3.89 1.45 -2.43
CA VAL A 101 3.65 1.02 -1.05
C VAL A 101 3.31 2.20 -0.17
N LEU A 102 2.53 1.91 0.87
CA LEU A 102 2.31 2.77 2.02
C LEU A 102 2.75 1.98 3.25
N VAL A 103 3.62 2.56 4.07
CA VAL A 103 4.04 2.01 5.36
C VAL A 103 3.65 2.99 6.46
N GLU A 104 3.49 2.49 7.67
CA GLU A 104 3.16 3.28 8.84
C GLU A 104 4.18 3.00 9.94
N ASP A 105 4.65 4.06 10.58
CA ASP A 105 5.51 4.05 11.75
C ASP A 105 4.94 4.97 12.81
N THR A 106 4.93 4.52 14.06
CA THR A 106 4.43 5.30 15.19
C THR A 106 5.51 5.36 16.26
N CYS A 107 5.81 6.57 16.74
CA CYS A 107 6.75 6.79 17.85
C CYS A 107 6.08 7.58 18.98
N LEU A 108 6.60 7.43 20.20
CA LEU A 108 6.18 8.21 21.37
C LEU A 108 7.40 8.95 21.93
N CYS A 109 7.33 10.28 21.93
CA CYS A 109 8.47 11.13 22.28
C CYS A 109 8.12 12.05 23.45
N PHE A 110 8.81 11.93 24.59
CA PHE A 110 8.69 12.85 25.71
C PHE A 110 9.74 13.96 25.64
N ASN A 111 9.30 15.22 25.57
CA ASN A 111 10.20 16.38 25.52
C ASN A 111 11.14 16.43 26.74
N ALA A 112 10.64 16.10 27.94
CA ALA A 112 11.42 16.06 29.17
C ALA A 112 12.51 14.98 29.17
N LEU A 113 12.33 13.92 28.37
CA LEU A 113 13.32 12.85 28.18
C LEU A 113 14.05 12.97 26.84
N LYS A 114 14.12 14.18 26.27
CA LYS A 114 14.80 14.46 24.99
C LYS A 114 14.33 13.55 23.84
N GLY A 115 13.03 13.28 23.77
CA GLY A 115 12.43 12.48 22.70
C GLY A 115 12.33 10.98 23.00
N LEU A 116 12.80 10.51 24.14
CA LEU A 116 12.62 9.12 24.56
C LEU A 116 11.15 8.83 24.97
N PRO A 117 10.66 7.58 24.83
CA PRO A 117 11.37 6.40 24.33
C PRO A 117 11.64 6.41 22.82
N GLY A 118 10.99 7.28 22.04
CA GLY A 118 11.17 7.37 20.59
C GLY A 118 10.51 6.19 19.87
N PHE A 119 11.25 5.56 18.96
CA PHE A 119 10.84 4.31 18.34
C PHE A 119 11.01 3.16 19.33
N ILE A 120 9.88 2.59 19.73
CA ILE A 120 9.82 1.42 20.59
C ILE A 120 9.92 0.16 19.71
N SER A 121 11.13 -0.21 19.33
CA SER A 121 11.39 -1.60 18.95
C SER A 121 11.37 -2.45 20.22
N ASN A 122 10.69 -3.59 20.24
CA ASN A 122 10.75 -4.54 21.35
C ASN A 122 12.21 -4.76 21.78
N LEU A 123 12.54 -4.33 23.00
CA LEU A 123 13.80 -4.62 23.67
C LEU A 123 13.77 -6.13 23.97
N HIS A 124 14.46 -6.93 23.16
CA HIS A 124 14.78 -8.33 23.51
C HIS A 124 15.98 -8.34 24.45
#